data_AF-A0AAD4GK85-F1
#
_entry.id   AF-A0AAD4GK85-F1
#
_cell.length_a   1.000
_cell.length_b   1.000
_cell.length_c   1.000
_cell.angle_alpha   90.00
_cell.angle_beta   90.00
_cell.angle_gamma   90.00
#
_symmetry.space_group_name_H-M   'P 1'
#
loop_
_entity.id
_entity.type
_entity.pdbx_description
1 polymer ?
#
loop_
_entity_poly.entity_id
_entity_poly.type
_entity_poly.pdbx_seq_one_letter_code
_entity_poly.pdbx_strand_id
1 'polypeptide(L)'
;MSQSTDQTKLSDAYYQFPSPIRPSAAGFDFHVYWISSSPEQTEHARQLHARVAREFPELSLGRFWDKPVGPHPTTMFEVDTHNPHQTGALFSWLVVNRGPCDVLVHPNTGNPYKDHSELATWMGKPWPLYLDMLKKWSS
;
A
#
# COMPACT_ATOMS: atom_id res chain seq x y z
N MET A 1 -16.11 -29.17 31.64
CA MET A 1 -15.49 -29.57 30.35
C MET A 1 -14.66 -28.40 29.86
N SER A 2 -13.35 -28.43 30.10
CA SER A 2 -12.42 -27.38 29.69
C SER A 2 -11.98 -27.67 28.24
N GLN A 3 -12.48 -26.90 27.27
CA GLN A 3 -11.87 -26.90 25.94
C GLN A 3 -10.51 -26.23 26.07
N SER A 4 -9.45 -27.03 26.12
CA SER A 4 -8.08 -26.58 25.91
C SER A 4 -7.96 -26.14 24.46
N THR A 5 -8.18 -24.86 24.18
CA THR A 5 -7.82 -24.28 22.88
C THR A 5 -6.31 -24.38 22.75
N ASP A 6 -5.82 -25.14 21.78
CA ASP A 6 -4.40 -25.22 21.44
C ASP A 6 -3.92 -23.81 21.03
N GLN A 7 -3.29 -23.10 21.97
CA GLN A 7 -2.81 -21.73 21.81
C GLN A 7 -1.66 -21.61 20.79
N THR A 8 -1.22 -22.71 20.16
CA THR A 8 -0.10 -22.73 19.22
C THR A 8 -0.51 -22.57 17.76
N LYS A 9 -1.79 -22.76 17.42
CA LYS A 9 -2.25 -22.66 16.03
C LYS A 9 -2.38 -21.19 15.60
N LEU A 10 -1.55 -20.77 14.65
CA LEU A 10 -1.67 -19.46 13.99
C LEU A 10 -2.88 -19.41 13.05
N SER A 11 -3.39 -18.21 12.81
CA SER A 11 -4.42 -17.96 11.79
C SER A 11 -3.88 -18.24 10.39
N ASP A 12 -4.74 -18.74 9.50
CA ASP A 12 -4.40 -18.89 8.07
C ASP A 12 -3.97 -17.56 7.43
N ALA A 13 -4.37 -16.42 8.00
CA ALA A 13 -3.98 -15.08 7.57
C ALA A 13 -2.47 -14.80 7.66
N TYR A 14 -1.71 -15.59 8.42
CA TYR A 14 -0.25 -15.52 8.39
C TYR A 14 0.33 -16.00 7.05
N TYR A 15 -0.36 -16.92 6.39
CA TYR A 15 0.17 -17.63 5.21
C TYR A 15 -0.49 -17.18 3.90
N GLN A 16 -1.73 -16.71 3.96
CA GLN A 16 -2.48 -16.25 2.79
C GLN A 16 -3.32 -15.02 3.13
N PHE A 17 -3.56 -14.16 2.14
CA PHE A 17 -4.50 -13.07 2.34
C PHE A 17 -5.93 -13.60 2.53
N PRO A 18 -6.73 -12.98 3.40
CA PRO A 18 -8.15 -13.31 3.50
C PRO A 18 -8.88 -12.94 2.20
N SER A 19 -9.88 -13.76 1.84
CA SER A 19 -10.82 -13.42 0.77
C SER A 19 -11.48 -12.06 1.06
N PRO A 20 -11.65 -11.16 0.06
CA PRO A 20 -11.53 -11.38 -1.38
C PRO A 20 -10.21 -10.90 -2.02
N ILE A 21 -9.12 -10.75 -1.25
CA ILE A 21 -7.84 -10.26 -1.78
C ILE A 21 -7.26 -11.25 -2.80
N ARG A 22 -6.75 -10.74 -3.93
CA ARG A 22 -6.25 -11.52 -5.07
C ARG A 22 -4.71 -11.46 -5.17
N PRO A 23 -3.98 -12.50 -4.75
CA PRO A 23 -2.51 -12.47 -4.76
C PRO A 23 -1.88 -12.42 -6.17
N SER A 24 -2.60 -12.88 -7.19
CA SER A 24 -2.10 -12.96 -8.57
C SER A 24 -1.92 -11.60 -9.26
N ALA A 25 -2.37 -10.50 -8.65
CA ALA A 25 -2.38 -9.16 -9.23
C ALA A 25 -1.69 -8.10 -8.34
N ALA A 26 -0.81 -8.53 -7.42
CA ALA A 26 -0.45 -7.84 -6.17
C ALA A 26 -1.59 -7.87 -5.15
N GLY A 27 -1.31 -8.27 -3.91
CA GLY A 27 -2.33 -8.37 -2.86
C GLY A 27 -2.64 -7.03 -2.19
N PHE A 28 -1.62 -6.19 -2.00
CA PHE A 28 -1.74 -4.83 -1.46
C PHE A 28 -0.79 -3.88 -2.17
N ASP A 29 -1.27 -2.66 -2.39
CA ASP A 29 -0.51 -1.57 -2.98
C ASP A 29 -0.29 -0.48 -1.93
N PHE A 30 0.95 0.00 -1.85
CA PHE A 30 1.38 1.09 -0.98
C PHE A 30 1.77 2.28 -1.82
N HIS A 31 0.90 3.28 -1.90
CA HIS A 31 1.14 4.50 -2.65
C HIS A 31 1.72 5.57 -1.73
N VAL A 32 2.99 5.90 -1.92
CA VAL A 32 3.70 6.93 -1.15
C VAL A 32 3.55 8.28 -1.82
N TYR A 33 2.98 9.25 -1.11
CA TYR A 33 2.65 10.59 -1.59
C TYR A 33 3.50 11.68 -0.97
N TRP A 34 3.76 12.70 -1.78
CA TRP A 34 4.32 13.97 -1.32
C TRP A 34 3.65 15.16 -2.01
N ILE A 35 3.86 16.35 -1.47
CA ILE A 35 3.47 17.61 -2.09
C ILE A 35 4.56 18.02 -3.11
N SER A 36 4.21 18.08 -4.38
CA SER A 36 5.15 18.39 -5.48
C SER A 36 5.86 19.74 -5.34
N SER A 37 5.20 20.72 -4.74
CA SER A 37 5.76 22.05 -4.51
C SER A 37 6.71 22.13 -3.32
N SER A 38 6.92 21.03 -2.58
CA SER A 38 7.89 20.94 -1.49
C SER A 38 9.18 20.25 -1.98
N PRO A 39 10.29 21.00 -2.15
CA PRO A 39 11.57 20.39 -2.52
C PRO A 39 12.07 19.39 -1.47
N GLU A 40 11.84 19.68 -0.19
CA GLU A 40 12.21 18.82 0.93
C GLU A 40 11.48 17.47 0.86
N GLN A 41 10.16 17.46 0.71
CA GLN A 41 9.42 16.21 0.59
C GLN A 41 9.77 15.45 -0.68
N THR A 42 9.98 16.16 -1.80
CA THR A 42 10.35 15.53 -3.07
C THR A 42 11.70 14.83 -2.96
N GLU A 43 12.68 15.46 -2.32
CA GLU A 43 13.99 14.86 -2.11
C GLU A 43 13.92 13.67 -1.15
N HIS A 44 13.16 13.81 -0.05
CA HIS A 44 12.92 12.69 0.87
C HIS A 44 12.24 11.50 0.15
N ALA A 45 11.22 11.75 -0.66
CA ALA A 45 10.53 10.71 -1.42
C ALA A 45 11.48 9.99 -2.38
N ARG A 46 12.41 10.72 -3.01
CA ARG A 46 13.44 10.12 -3.88
C ARG A 46 14.38 9.19 -3.12
N GLN A 47 14.83 9.63 -1.94
CA GLN A 47 15.68 8.83 -1.06
C GLN A 47 14.94 7.61 -0.53
N LEU A 48 13.66 7.77 -0.18
CA LEU A 48 12.78 6.70 0.27
C LEU A 48 12.56 5.66 -0.83
N HIS A 49 12.25 6.08 -2.06
CA HIS A 49 12.11 5.20 -3.23
C HIS A 49 13.38 4.37 -3.46
N ALA A 50 14.55 5.03 -3.48
CA ALA A 50 15.83 4.34 -3.62
C ALA A 50 16.16 3.42 -2.44
N ARG A 51 15.66 3.72 -1.24
CA ARG A 51 15.86 2.90 -0.04
C ARG A 51 14.97 1.65 -0.06
N VAL A 52 13.71 1.78 -0.47
CA VAL A 52 12.82 0.63 -0.71
C VAL A 52 13.47 -0.33 -1.70
N ALA A 53 14.00 0.16 -2.83
CA ALA A 53 14.67 -0.67 -3.82
C ALA A 53 15.85 -1.49 -3.27
N ARG A 54 16.58 -0.95 -2.28
CA ARG A 54 17.74 -1.61 -1.67
C ARG A 54 17.36 -2.57 -0.54
N GLU A 55 16.39 -2.21 0.28
CA GLU A 55 16.02 -2.98 1.49
C GLU A 55 14.96 -4.04 1.20
N PHE A 56 14.17 -3.86 0.13
CA PHE A 56 13.14 -4.78 -0.33
C PHE A 56 13.28 -5.08 -1.82
N PRO A 57 14.44 -5.60 -2.29
CA PRO A 57 14.67 -5.89 -3.70
C PRO A 57 13.70 -6.92 -4.30
N GLU A 58 12.99 -7.67 -3.45
CA GLU A 58 11.97 -8.65 -3.82
C GLU A 58 10.57 -8.08 -4.07
N LEU A 59 10.32 -6.82 -3.70
CA LEU A 59 9.03 -6.16 -3.92
C LEU A 59 8.98 -5.47 -5.28
N SER A 60 7.80 -5.43 -5.90
CA SER A 60 7.61 -4.64 -7.12
C SER A 60 7.59 -3.17 -6.74
N LEU A 61 8.56 -2.42 -7.23
CA LEU A 61 8.67 -0.98 -7.00
C LEU A 61 8.25 -0.23 -8.27
N GLY A 62 7.20 0.57 -8.15
CA GLY A 62 6.66 1.37 -9.23
C GLY A 62 7.56 2.55 -9.64
N ARG A 63 7.18 3.20 -10.75
CA ARG A 63 7.83 4.41 -11.24
C ARG A 63 7.63 5.57 -10.25
N PHE A 64 8.66 6.41 -10.12
CA PHE A 64 8.56 7.70 -9.43
C PHE A 64 7.80 8.70 -10.29
N TRP A 65 6.54 8.99 -9.95
CA TRP A 65 5.68 9.93 -10.66
C TRP A 65 5.76 11.33 -10.05
N ASP A 66 6.28 12.27 -10.83
CA ASP A 66 6.38 13.70 -10.53
C ASP A 66 5.10 14.48 -10.91
N LYS A 67 3.99 13.77 -11.16
CA LYS A 67 2.66 14.34 -11.41
C LYS A 67 1.54 13.40 -10.96
N PRO A 68 0.30 13.90 -10.79
CA PRO A 68 -0.88 13.07 -10.59
C PRO A 68 -1.07 12.05 -11.72
N VAL A 69 -1.46 10.82 -11.36
CA VAL A 69 -1.74 9.72 -12.28
C VAL A 69 -2.92 8.90 -11.76
N GLY A 70 -3.83 8.47 -12.65
CA GLY A 70 -4.98 7.65 -12.26
C GLY A 70 -5.85 8.32 -11.19
N PRO A 71 -6.25 7.60 -10.12
CA PRO A 71 -7.05 8.16 -9.03
C PRO A 71 -6.24 9.03 -8.05
N HIS A 72 -4.93 9.14 -8.23
CA HIS A 72 -4.02 9.72 -7.25
C HIS A 72 -3.84 11.23 -7.50
N PRO A 73 -4.15 12.09 -6.51
CA PRO A 73 -4.26 13.53 -6.71
C PRO A 73 -2.92 14.29 -6.69
N THR A 74 -1.82 13.61 -6.38
CA THR A 74 -0.50 14.21 -6.22
C THR A 74 0.60 13.31 -6.77
N THR A 75 1.85 13.74 -6.62
CA THR A 75 3.06 13.00 -6.93
C THR A 75 3.21 11.78 -6.04
N MET A 76 3.58 10.66 -6.65
CA MET A 76 3.56 9.37 -5.96
C MET A 76 4.55 8.35 -6.51
N PHE A 77 4.81 7.31 -5.73
CA PHE A 77 5.24 6.02 -6.26
C PHE A 77 4.51 4.90 -5.53
N GLU A 78 4.50 3.71 -6.12
CA GLU A 78 3.81 2.54 -5.61
C GLU A 78 4.81 1.45 -5.21
N VAL A 79 4.46 0.66 -4.19
CA VAL A 79 5.15 -0.58 -3.81
C VAL A 79 4.13 -1.68 -3.62
N ASP A 80 4.31 -2.80 -4.32
CA ASP A 80 3.36 -3.91 -4.27
C ASP A 80 3.84 -5.03 -3.37
N THR A 81 2.90 -5.65 -2.66
CA THR A 81 3.16 -6.83 -1.82
C THR A 81 2.25 -7.99 -2.21
N HIS A 82 2.80 -9.20 -2.18
CA HIS A 82 2.18 -10.40 -2.74
C HIS A 82 1.80 -11.44 -1.69
N ASN A 83 2.23 -11.26 -0.43
CA ASN A 83 1.86 -12.13 0.68
C ASN A 83 1.80 -11.36 2.01
N PRO A 84 1.12 -11.91 3.04
CA PRO A 84 0.95 -11.23 4.33
C PRO A 84 2.25 -10.82 5.02
N HIS A 85 3.31 -11.62 4.88
CA HIS A 85 4.61 -11.30 5.49
C HIS A 85 5.25 -10.08 4.85
N GLN A 86 5.22 -9.96 3.52
CA GLN A 86 5.68 -8.77 2.79
C GLN A 86 4.89 -7.53 3.20
N THR A 87 3.55 -7.63 3.24
CA THR A 87 2.68 -6.53 3.65
C THR A 87 3.00 -6.06 5.06
N GLY A 88 3.12 -6.97 6.03
CA GLY A 88 3.46 -6.63 7.41
C GLY A 88 4.86 -6.04 7.57
N ALA A 89 5.85 -6.61 6.88
CA ALA A 89 7.23 -6.12 6.88
C ALA A 89 7.31 -4.69 6.32
N LEU A 90 6.76 -4.46 5.12
CA LEU A 90 6.76 -3.14 4.50
C LEU A 90 5.96 -2.13 5.32
N PHE A 91 4.79 -2.52 5.83
CA PHE A 91 3.94 -1.64 6.65
C PHE A 91 4.71 -1.15 7.89
N SER A 92 5.26 -2.09 8.67
CA SER A 92 6.02 -1.75 9.88
C SER A 92 7.26 -0.90 9.58
N TRP A 93 7.92 -1.16 8.46
CA TRP A 93 9.07 -0.38 8.02
C TRP A 93 8.67 1.05 7.62
N LEU A 94 7.60 1.23 6.85
CA LEU A 94 7.11 2.56 6.43
C LEU A 94 6.63 3.41 7.60
N VAL A 95 6.06 2.80 8.65
CA VAL A 95 5.68 3.53 9.88
C VAL A 95 6.84 4.35 10.44
N VAL A 96 8.06 3.80 10.38
CA VAL A 96 9.27 4.47 10.90
C VAL A 96 9.96 5.32 9.85
N ASN A 97 9.97 4.88 8.59
CA ASN A 97 10.88 5.40 7.58
C ASN A 97 10.25 6.35 6.55
N ARG A 98 8.92 6.48 6.50
CA ARG A 98 8.24 7.32 5.47
C ARG A 98 8.51 8.83 5.59
N GLY A 99 9.01 9.27 6.74
CA GLY A 99 9.25 10.68 7.03
C GLY A 99 8.01 11.55 6.78
N PRO A 100 8.12 12.64 6.00
CA PRO A 100 7.01 13.55 5.73
C PRO A 100 6.00 13.02 4.69
N CYS A 101 6.25 11.87 4.06
CA CYS A 101 5.38 11.33 3.02
C CYS A 101 4.14 10.68 3.62
N ASP A 102 2.97 10.88 3.02
CA ASP A 102 1.74 10.16 3.36
C ASP A 102 1.67 8.84 2.56
N VAL A 103 0.97 7.83 3.05
CA VAL A 103 0.88 6.53 2.36
C VAL A 103 -0.57 6.08 2.30
N LEU A 104 -1.11 5.91 1.10
CA LEU A 104 -2.35 5.16 0.88
C LEU A 104 -1.98 3.67 0.80
N VAL A 105 -2.69 2.85 1.57
CA VAL A 105 -2.55 1.40 1.59
C VAL A 105 -3.91 0.80 1.26
N HIS A 106 -4.02 0.01 0.20
CA HIS A 106 -5.26 -0.69 -0.10
C HIS A 106 -5.01 -2.12 -0.58
N PRO A 107 -5.95 -3.06 -0.33
CA PRO A 107 -5.88 -4.37 -0.93
C PRO A 107 -6.27 -4.32 -2.42
N ASN A 108 -5.99 -5.40 -3.14
CA ASN A 108 -6.58 -5.63 -4.46
C ASN A 108 -7.57 -6.80 -4.39
N THR A 109 -8.86 -6.48 -4.49
CA THR A 109 -9.95 -7.48 -4.45
C THR A 109 -10.60 -7.70 -5.81
N GLY A 110 -10.15 -6.94 -6.81
CA GLY A 110 -10.75 -6.87 -8.14
C GLY A 110 -11.96 -5.92 -8.19
N ASN A 111 -12.14 -5.07 -7.20
CA ASN A 111 -13.08 -3.95 -7.22
C ASN A 111 -12.29 -2.66 -6.90
N PRO A 112 -11.67 -2.02 -7.91
CA PRO A 112 -10.78 -0.88 -7.69
C PRO A 112 -11.44 0.27 -6.93
N TYR A 113 -12.73 0.53 -7.19
CA TYR A 113 -13.47 1.56 -6.45
C TYR A 113 -13.53 1.23 -4.96
N LYS A 114 -13.93 0.01 -4.60
CA LYS A 114 -14.02 -0.42 -3.20
C LYS A 114 -12.65 -0.47 -2.53
N ASP A 115 -11.66 -0.96 -3.26
CA ASP A 115 -10.26 -1.06 -2.83
C ASP A 115 -9.73 0.32 -2.39
N HIS A 116 -9.91 1.34 -3.25
CA HIS A 116 -9.41 2.69 -3.00
C HIS A 116 -10.30 3.56 -2.09
N SER A 117 -11.50 3.10 -1.72
CA SER A 117 -12.45 3.89 -0.92
C SER A 117 -12.73 3.26 0.44
N GLU A 118 -13.40 2.12 0.47
CA GLU A 118 -13.88 1.46 1.68
C GLU A 118 -12.79 0.62 2.36
N LEU A 119 -11.89 0.03 1.57
CA LEU A 119 -10.82 -0.84 2.06
C LEU A 119 -9.46 -0.12 2.16
N ALA A 120 -9.42 1.16 1.84
CA ALA A 120 -8.24 2.00 1.94
C ALA A 120 -7.92 2.35 3.41
N THR A 121 -6.64 2.29 3.74
CA THR A 121 -6.07 2.75 5.01
C THR A 121 -4.96 3.75 4.72
N TRP A 122 -4.67 4.63 5.68
CA TRP A 122 -3.67 5.69 5.50
C TRP A 122 -2.62 5.69 6.61
N MET A 123 -1.37 5.92 6.24
CA MET A 123 -0.33 6.41 7.15
C MET A 123 -0.12 7.90 6.90
N GLY A 124 -0.26 8.72 7.93
CA GLY A 124 -0.21 10.18 7.79
C GLY A 124 -1.58 10.76 7.43
N LYS A 125 -1.60 11.77 6.56
CA LYS A 125 -2.81 12.49 6.19
C LYS A 125 -3.50 11.82 4.99
N PRO A 126 -4.81 11.52 5.08
CA PRO A 126 -5.57 11.08 3.92
C PRO A 126 -5.68 12.16 2.84
N TRP A 127 -5.64 11.75 1.57
CA TRP A 127 -5.83 12.63 0.41
C TRP A 127 -7.17 12.36 -0.30
N PRO A 128 -7.79 13.39 -0.92
CA PRO A 128 -9.04 13.22 -1.66
C PRO A 128 -8.78 12.57 -3.03
N LEU A 129 -8.89 11.24 -3.11
CA LEU A 129 -8.70 10.48 -4.35
C LEU A 129 -9.80 10.78 -5.38
N TYR A 130 -9.48 10.67 -6.68
CA TYR A 130 -10.44 10.80 -7.79
C TYR A 130 -11.24 9.51 -8.02
N LEU A 131 -12.02 9.09 -7.01
CA LEU A 131 -12.69 7.79 -6.97
C LEU A 131 -13.70 7.55 -8.10
N ASP A 132 -14.35 8.59 -8.62
CA ASP A 132 -15.36 8.45 -9.69
C ASP A 132 -14.80 7.78 -10.95
N MET A 133 -13.50 7.93 -11.20
CA MET A 133 -12.82 7.31 -12.33
C MET A 133 -12.77 5.77 -12.22
N LEU A 134 -12.76 5.25 -11.00
CA LEU A 134 -12.63 3.81 -10.71
C LEU A 134 -13.96 3.07 -10.84
N LYS A 135 -15.10 3.77 -10.81
CA LYS A 135 -16.44 3.17 -10.97
C LYS A 135 -16.59 2.41 -12.29
N LYS A 136 -15.87 2.82 -13.34
CA LYS A 136 -15.89 2.18 -14.67
C LYS A 136 -15.29 0.76 -14.70
N TRP A 137 -14.53 0.39 -13.67
CA TRP A 137 -13.77 -0.85 -13.58
C TRP A 137 -14.26 -1.77 -12.46
N SER A 138 -15.38 -1.41 -11.84
CA SER A 138 -15.87 -2.02 -10.60
C SER A 138 -17.21 -2.75 -10.79
N SER A 139 -17.55 -3.06 -12.05
CA SER A 139 -18.74 -3.81 -12.47
C SER A 139 -18.55 -5.32 -12.43
#